data_AF-A0AAD4VFL9-F1
#
_entry.id   AF-A0AAD4VFL9-F1
#
_cell.length_a   1.000
_cell.length_b   1.000
_cell.length_c   1.000
_cell.angle_alpha   90.00
_cell.angle_beta   90.00
_cell.angle_gamma   90.00
#
_symmetry.space_group_name_H-M   'P 1'
#
loop_
_entity.id
_entity.type
_entity.pdbx_description
1 polymer ?
#
loop_
_entity_poly.entity_id
_entity_poly.type
_entity_poly.pdbx_seq_one_letter_code
_entity_poly.pdbx_strand_id
1 'polypeptide(L)'
;MQISLGFLDYDVVLKEDPPQEPAADASAEVKAKYAKWEKTNCMTMLIMQRSMSSSMKGSIPKSENAKQYYESIAERFKESKKALKSTLLNQLNEMPLP
;
A
#
# COMPACT_ATOMS: atom_id res chain seq x y z
N MET A 1 -10.20 -3.76 -2.31
CA MET A 1 -9.09 -3.85 -1.33
C MET A 1 -9.61 -3.83 0.10
N GLN A 2 -10.31 -2.78 0.54
CA GLN A 2 -10.75 -2.63 1.95
C GLN A 2 -11.66 -3.77 2.45
N ILE A 3 -12.63 -4.22 1.64
CA ILE A 3 -13.50 -5.36 1.99
C ILE A 3 -12.70 -6.66 2.18
N SER A 4 -11.76 -6.95 1.27
CA SER A 4 -10.95 -8.18 1.30
C SER A 4 -9.99 -8.23 2.48
N LEU A 5 -9.36 -7.10 2.82
CA LEU A 5 -8.42 -7.03 3.94
C LEU A 5 -9.15 -7.10 5.29
N GLY A 6 -10.28 -6.39 5.43
CA GLY A 6 -11.09 -6.43 6.65
C GLY A 6 -11.76 -7.80 6.89
N PHE A 7 -12.19 -8.49 5.83
CA PHE A 7 -12.78 -9.83 5.97
C PHE A 7 -11.77 -10.89 6.43
N LEU A 8 -10.48 -10.69 6.14
CA LEU A 8 -9.41 -11.62 6.50
C LEU A 8 -8.63 -11.20 7.75
N ASP A 9 -9.03 -10.11 8.43
CA ASP A 9 -8.29 -9.48 9.53
C ASP A 9 -6.85 -9.12 9.17
N TYR A 10 -6.61 -8.80 7.90
CA TYR A 10 -5.31 -8.44 7.33
C TYR A 10 -5.05 -6.93 7.37
N ASP A 11 -6.04 -6.15 7.80
CA ASP A 11 -5.88 -4.72 8.05
C ASP A 11 -5.02 -4.43 9.30
N VAL A 12 -4.78 -5.41 10.16
CA VAL A 12 -3.90 -5.28 11.34
C VAL A 12 -2.50 -4.79 10.98
N VAL A 13 -1.89 -5.33 9.91
CA VAL A 13 -0.54 -4.93 9.46
C VAL A 13 -0.48 -3.54 8.85
N LEU A 14 -1.63 -2.90 8.62
CA LEU A 14 -1.71 -1.50 8.16
C LEU A 14 -1.85 -0.52 9.32
N LYS A 15 -2.30 -0.99 10.49
CA LYS A 15 -2.52 -0.17 11.67
C LYS A 15 -1.33 -0.23 12.62
N GLU A 16 -0.77 -1.42 12.80
CA GLU A 16 0.34 -1.66 13.72
C GLU A 16 1.69 -1.43 13.03
N ASP A 17 2.70 -1.08 13.83
CA ASP A 17 4.07 -1.02 13.35
C ASP A 17 4.66 -2.43 13.21
N PRO A 18 5.59 -2.64 12.27
CA PRO A 18 6.22 -3.93 12.08
C PRO A 18 6.91 -4.39 13.38
N PRO A 19 6.69 -5.64 13.82
CA PRO A 19 7.40 -6.18 14.96
C PRO A 19 8.89 -6.27 14.65
N GLN A 20 9.71 -6.13 15.68
CA GLN A 20 11.15 -6.36 15.54
C GLN A 20 11.41 -7.82 15.17
N GLU A 21 12.35 -8.04 14.25
CA GLU A 21 12.79 -9.38 13.89
C GLU A 21 13.28 -10.13 15.13
N PRO A 22 12.77 -11.34 15.40
CA PRO A 22 13.13 -12.09 16.60
C PRO A 22 14.57 -12.56 16.55
N ALA A 23 15.27 -12.46 17.67
CA ALA A 23 16.60 -13.01 17.83
C ALA A 23 16.62 -14.55 17.67
N ALA A 24 17.77 -15.11 17.33
CA ALA A 24 17.93 -16.55 17.09
C ALA A 24 17.60 -17.40 18.34
N ASP A 25 17.78 -16.85 19.54
CA ASP A 25 17.46 -17.45 20.84
C ASP A 25 16.06 -17.11 21.36
N ALA A 26 15.28 -16.32 20.62
CA ALA A 26 13.91 -15.96 21.01
C ALA A 26 13.02 -17.21 21.15
N SER A 27 12.03 -17.10 22.04
CA SER A 27 11.10 -18.19 22.29
C SER A 27 10.30 -18.58 21.04
N ALA A 28 9.86 -19.83 20.98
CA ALA A 28 9.04 -20.34 19.88
C ALA A 28 7.77 -19.50 19.69
N GLU A 29 7.18 -18.97 20.77
CA GLU A 29 6.00 -18.11 20.71
C GLU A 29 6.29 -16.79 20.01
N VAL A 30 7.42 -16.13 20.31
CA VAL A 30 7.80 -14.87 19.67
C VAL A 30 8.07 -15.08 18.18
N LYS A 31 8.79 -16.15 17.82
CA LYS A 31 9.03 -16.52 16.42
C LYS A 31 7.72 -16.84 15.67
N ALA A 32 6.79 -17.55 16.31
CA ALA A 32 5.48 -17.85 15.72
C ALA A 32 4.64 -16.59 15.50
N LYS A 33 4.67 -15.63 16.44
CA LYS A 33 3.99 -14.33 16.28
C LYS A 33 4.58 -13.54 15.11
N TYR A 34 5.91 -13.47 15.01
CA TYR A 34 6.58 -12.81 13.89
C TYR A 34 6.24 -13.47 12.54
N ALA A 35 6.33 -14.79 12.44
CA ALA A 35 5.98 -15.51 11.21
C ALA A 35 4.51 -15.32 10.81
N LYS A 36 3.60 -15.27 11.79
CA LYS A 36 2.19 -14.94 11.53
C LYS A 36 2.05 -13.52 10.97
N TRP A 37 2.74 -12.55 11.55
CA TRP A 37 2.75 -11.17 11.08
C TRP A 37 3.33 -11.07 9.66
N GLU A 38 4.47 -11.71 9.39
CA GLU A 38 5.12 -11.72 8.08
C GLU A 38 4.20 -12.31 7.00
N LYS A 39 3.54 -13.43 7.31
CA LYS A 39 2.55 -14.04 6.41
C LYS A 39 1.39 -13.08 6.11
N THR A 40 0.84 -12.44 7.13
CA THR A 40 -0.23 -11.44 6.95
C THR A 40 0.26 -10.26 6.11
N ASN A 41 1.45 -9.75 6.38
CA ASN A 41 2.09 -8.67 5.65
C ASN A 41 2.25 -9.01 4.14
N CYS A 42 2.78 -10.19 3.84
CA CYS A 42 2.94 -10.67 2.47
C CYS A 42 1.58 -10.83 1.76
N MET A 43 0.58 -11.42 2.42
CA MET A 43 -0.75 -11.59 1.83
C MET A 43 -1.44 -10.25 1.57
N THR A 44 -1.33 -9.30 2.50
CA THR A 44 -1.84 -7.95 2.33
C THR A 44 -1.24 -7.30 1.10
N MET A 45 0.10 -7.36 0.94
CA MET A 45 0.78 -6.82 -0.24
C MET A 45 0.28 -7.46 -1.55
N LEU A 46 0.14 -8.79 -1.59
CA LEU A 46 -0.37 -9.49 -2.77
C LEU A 46 -1.79 -9.05 -3.13
N ILE A 47 -2.67 -8.87 -2.15
CA ILE A 47 -4.03 -8.35 -2.36
C ILE A 47 -3.99 -6.93 -2.91
N MET A 48 -3.17 -6.05 -2.32
CA MET A 48 -3.01 -4.68 -2.82
C MET A 48 -2.53 -4.69 -4.27
N GLN A 49 -1.41 -5.35 -4.54
CA GLN A 49 -0.85 -5.46 -5.88
C GLN A 49 -1.88 -6.05 -6.85
N ARG A 50 -2.56 -7.15 -6.53
CA ARG A 50 -3.56 -7.74 -7.43
C ARG A 50 -4.71 -6.79 -7.74
N SER A 51 -5.11 -5.94 -6.80
CA SER A 51 -6.18 -4.96 -7.01
C SER A 51 -5.76 -3.74 -7.85
N MET A 52 -4.47 -3.57 -8.11
CA MET A 52 -3.93 -2.43 -8.85
C MET A 52 -3.68 -2.74 -10.32
N SER A 53 -3.88 -1.74 -11.18
CA SER A 53 -3.48 -1.83 -12.59
C SER A 53 -1.96 -1.91 -12.74
N SER A 54 -1.49 -2.51 -13.83
CA SER A 54 -0.06 -2.64 -14.13
C SER A 54 0.65 -1.27 -14.19
N SER A 55 -0.04 -0.24 -14.69
CA SER A 55 0.47 1.13 -14.76
C SER A 55 0.74 1.74 -13.37
N MET A 56 -0.14 1.48 -12.39
CA MET A 56 0.09 1.94 -11.02
C MET A 56 1.18 1.14 -10.30
N LYS A 57 1.27 -0.17 -10.55
CA LYS A 57 2.34 -0.99 -9.96
C LYS A 57 3.73 -0.48 -10.34
N GLY A 58 3.92 -0.10 -11.61
CA GLY A 58 5.20 0.40 -12.09
C GLY A 58 5.59 1.78 -11.53
N SER A 59 4.63 2.55 -11.03
CA SER A 59 4.88 3.90 -10.50
C SER A 59 5.11 3.94 -8.99
N ILE A 60 4.90 2.84 -8.29
CA ILE A 60 5.07 2.75 -6.83
C ILE A 60 6.39 2.04 -6.52
N PRO A 61 7.22 2.59 -5.60
CA PRO A 61 8.42 1.91 -5.14
C PRO A 61 8.12 0.53 -4.56
N LYS A 62 9.04 -0.42 -4.75
CA LYS A 62 8.96 -1.72 -4.07
C LYS A 62 9.12 -1.50 -2.57
N SER A 63 8.33 -2.21 -1.78
CA SER A 63 8.41 -2.24 -0.32
C SER A 63 8.16 -3.68 0.12
N GLU A 64 8.83 -4.11 1.20
CA GLU A 64 8.57 -5.39 1.87
C GLU A 64 7.54 -5.24 3.00
N ASN A 65 7.19 -4.01 3.34
CA ASN A 65 6.21 -3.69 4.37
C ASN A 65 4.90 -3.19 3.73
N ALA A 66 3.79 -3.84 4.09
CA ALA A 66 2.45 -3.57 3.58
C ALA A 66 1.95 -2.16 3.94
N LYS A 67 2.26 -1.65 5.13
CA LYS A 67 1.89 -0.31 5.59
C LYS A 67 2.61 0.76 4.76
N GLN A 68 3.93 0.64 4.59
CA GLN A 68 4.71 1.55 3.75
C GLN A 68 4.27 1.51 2.28
N TYR A 69 3.95 0.31 1.77
CA TYR A 69 3.42 0.17 0.41
C TYR A 69 2.04 0.86 0.28
N TYR A 70 1.18 0.71 1.27
CA TYR A 70 -0.14 1.35 1.33
C TYR A 70 -0.04 2.89 1.35
N GLU A 71 0.88 3.43 2.15
CA GLU A 71 1.16 4.87 2.19
C GLU A 71 1.67 5.38 0.84
N SER A 72 2.58 4.63 0.20
CA SER A 72 3.09 4.96 -1.14
C SER A 72 1.98 4.99 -2.20
N ILE A 73 1.00 4.07 -2.11
CA ILE A 73 -0.20 4.10 -2.96
C ILE A 73 -0.95 5.41 -2.73
N ALA A 74 -1.23 5.76 -1.48
CA ALA A 74 -2.01 6.96 -1.13
C ALA A 74 -1.32 8.25 -1.63
N GLU A 75 0.00 8.35 -1.51
CA GLU A 75 0.77 9.46 -2.04
C GLU A 75 0.67 9.56 -3.56
N ARG A 76 0.84 8.46 -4.29
CA ARG A 76 0.73 8.45 -5.75
C ARG A 76 -0.65 8.85 -6.24
N PHE A 77 -1.70 8.44 -5.54
CA PHE A 77 -3.06 8.91 -5.83
C PHE A 77 -3.21 10.42 -5.63
N LYS A 78 -2.61 10.98 -4.58
CA LYS A 78 -2.62 12.42 -4.31
C LYS A 78 -1.89 13.20 -5.40
N GLU A 79 -0.71 12.74 -5.83
CA GLU A 79 0.07 13.33 -6.91
C GLU A 79 -0.68 13.28 -8.25
N SER A 80 -1.23 12.12 -8.60
CA SER A 80 -2.02 11.94 -9.83
C SER A 80 -3.23 12.89 -9.86
N LYS A 81 -3.95 13.03 -8.74
CA LYS A 81 -5.06 13.98 -8.63
C LYS A 81 -4.61 15.43 -8.80
N LYS A 82 -3.44 15.80 -8.27
CA LYS A 82 -2.85 17.14 -8.46
C LYS A 82 -2.49 17.39 -9.92
N ALA A 83 -1.85 16.41 -10.58
CA ALA A 83 -1.50 16.49 -11.99
C ALA A 83 -2.75 16.66 -12.87
N LEU A 84 -3.77 15.82 -12.66
CA LEU A 84 -5.04 15.91 -13.40
C LEU A 84 -5.70 17.28 -13.27
N LYS A 85 -5.73 17.85 -12.06
CA LYS A 85 -6.25 19.21 -11.84
C LYS A 85 -5.47 20.26 -12.63
N SER A 86 -4.13 20.18 -12.63
CA SER A 86 -3.29 21.09 -13.40
C SER A 86 -3.56 20.98 -14.90
N THR A 87 -3.67 19.75 -15.41
CA THR A 87 -3.98 19.50 -16.82
C THR A 87 -5.32 20.09 -17.21
N LEU A 88 -6.37 19.87 -16.40
CA LEU A 88 -7.70 20.41 -16.66
C LEU A 88 -7.71 21.95 -16.66
N LEU A 89 -7.00 22.59 -15.72
CA LEU A 89 -6.88 24.05 -15.68
C LEU A 89 -6.18 24.62 -16.92
N ASN A 90 -5.09 23.97 -17.36
CA ASN A 90 -4.39 24.39 -18.57
C ASN A 90 -5.28 24.23 -19.81
N GLN A 91 -5.99 23.11 -19.93
CA GLN A 91 -6.95 22.90 -21.02
C GLN A 91 -8.04 23.97 -21.04
N LEU A 92 -8.60 24.32 -19.89
CA LEU A 92 -9.63 25.37 -19.80
C LEU A 92 -9.12 26.75 -20.25
N ASN A 93 -7.87 27.09 -19.91
CA ASN A 93 -7.25 28.35 -20.34
C ASN A 93 -6.93 28.38 -21.84
N GLU A 94 -6.68 27.21 -22.44
CA GLU A 94 -6.41 27.07 -23.87
C GLU A 94 -7.69 26.93 -24.72
N MET A 95 -8.87 26.77 -24.09
CA MET A 95 -10.12 26.77 -24.84
C MET A 95 -10.36 28.18 -25.42
N PRO A 96 -10.55 28.32 -26.73
CA PRO A 96 -10.94 29.60 -27.32
C PRO A 96 -12.29 30.02 -26.72
N LEU A 97 -12.38 31.29 -26.31
CA LEU A 97 -13.64 31.89 -25.88
C LEU A 97 -14.66 31.80 -27.02
N PRO A 98 -15.94 31.50 -26.72
CA PRO A 98 -17.00 31.41 -27.72
C PRO A 98 -17.23 32.73 -28.46
#